data_AF-A0A2M7YYN9-F1
#
_entry.id   AF-A0A2M7YYN9-F1
#
_cell.length_a   1.000
_cell.length_b   1.000
_cell.length_c   1.000
_cell.angle_alpha   90.00
_cell.angle_beta   90.00
_cell.angle_gamma   90.00
#
_symmetry.space_group_name_H-M   'P 1'
#
loop_
_entity.id
_entity.type
_entity.pdbx_description
1 polymer ?
#
loop_
_entity_poly.entity_id
_entity_poly.type
_entity_poly.pdbx_seq_one_letter_code
_entity_poly.pdbx_strand_id
1 'polypeptide(L)'
;MPTKLILRKGAEIHEEHLRPNLNEKRLADFQDWPKFIEAFAQQDIESLKAFPSFLEDLVWEREYRPIETKTFPFRRTVAEFLKNIDEEVLVPYNVGACQSIKEAKRLLAPNAIGFSSFDAGTVDPRVLNDPDKPCYTVQGGQFSFMVNFQLMQDVARHLDIRTGMIESQRDFVGRSLSTTVLSVMDLLASHPSPPEGQAWKLDALVLRTLEALNRTYRSPYQRHIEFPLSESTPAHERAALERLVQSLPPHGVPDTIAYLTEAEIWKAMPDLQKLGYDSEGVKGMLQLPPQPVDYTHMFFSSNGSS
;
A
#
# COMPACT_ATOMS: atom_id res chain seq x y z
N MET A 1 14.38 -1.88 4.90
CA MET A 1 14.88 -1.14 3.72
C MET A 1 13.68 -0.66 2.95
N PRO A 2 13.66 0.59 2.46
CA PRO A 2 12.53 1.12 1.72
C PRO A 2 12.34 0.41 0.38
N THR A 3 11.10 0.37 -0.11
CA THR A 3 10.81 0.05 -1.51
C THR A 3 11.49 1.10 -2.39
N LYS A 4 12.21 0.65 -3.41
CA LYS A 4 12.81 1.51 -4.43
C LYS A 4 11.92 1.53 -5.65
N LEU A 5 11.92 2.61 -6.42
CA LEU A 5 11.33 2.63 -7.74
C LEU A 5 12.44 2.59 -8.77
N ILE A 6 12.34 1.65 -9.70
CA ILE A 6 13.38 1.41 -10.69
C ILE A 6 12.78 1.35 -12.09
N LEU A 7 13.59 1.70 -13.09
CA LEU A 7 13.22 1.58 -14.50
C LEU A 7 14.42 1.11 -15.31
N ARG A 8 14.17 0.70 -16.56
CA ARG A 8 15.20 0.35 -17.53
C ARG A 8 15.37 1.49 -18.54
N LYS A 9 16.61 1.90 -18.79
CA LYS A 9 17.02 2.76 -19.92
C LYS A 9 18.11 2.03 -20.70
N GLY A 10 17.77 1.50 -21.88
CA GLY A 10 18.63 0.59 -22.60
C GLY A 10 19.05 -0.63 -21.75
N ALA A 11 20.35 -0.77 -21.48
CA ALA A 11 20.92 -1.86 -20.69
C ALA A 11 21.10 -1.52 -19.20
N GLU A 12 20.81 -0.28 -18.80
CA GLU A 12 21.04 0.21 -17.44
C GLU A 12 19.75 0.24 -16.62
N ILE A 13 19.89 -0.08 -15.35
CA ILE A 13 18.82 0.07 -14.36
C ILE A 13 19.02 1.40 -13.67
N HIS A 14 17.97 2.22 -13.64
CA HIS A 14 17.96 3.48 -12.92
C HIS A 14 17.01 3.39 -11.72
N GLU A 15 17.35 4.09 -10.65
CA GLU A 15 16.51 4.29 -9.46
C GLU A 15 15.93 5.72 -9.47
N GLU A 16 14.66 5.85 -9.11
CA GLU A 16 14.03 7.14 -8.88
C GLU A 16 14.53 7.75 -7.58
N HIS A 17 14.91 9.01 -7.65
CA HIS A 17 15.21 9.87 -6.54
C HIS A 17 14.29 11.09 -6.59
N LEU A 18 13.67 11.39 -5.45
CA LEU A 18 13.00 12.67 -5.26
C LEU A 18 14.03 13.70 -4.79
N ARG A 19 14.15 14.78 -5.57
CA ARG A 19 15.05 15.88 -5.27
C ARG A 19 14.23 17.13 -4.99
N PRO A 20 14.42 17.78 -3.82
CA PRO A 20 13.84 19.10 -3.60
C PRO A 20 14.62 20.11 -4.45
N ASN A 21 13.90 20.89 -5.25
CA ASN A 21 14.45 21.97 -6.05
C ASN A 21 13.66 23.26 -5.77
N LEU A 22 14.26 24.40 -6.09
CA LEU A 22 13.58 25.68 -6.07
C LEU A 22 12.98 25.94 -7.44
N ASN A 23 11.76 26.48 -7.47
CA ASN A 23 11.15 26.96 -8.70
C ASN A 23 12.11 27.99 -9.37
N GLU A 24 12.39 27.82 -10.66
CA GLU A 24 13.30 28.68 -11.43
C GLU A 24 12.97 30.18 -11.29
N LYS A 25 11.68 30.53 -11.15
CA LYS A 25 11.24 31.92 -10.95
C LYS A 25 11.70 32.52 -9.62
N ARG A 26 11.85 31.69 -8.59
CA ARG A 26 12.27 32.07 -7.24
C ARG A 26 13.78 32.01 -7.05
N LEU A 27 14.49 31.24 -7.88
CA LEU A 27 15.94 31.19 -7.84
C LEU A 27 16.58 32.58 -7.99
N ALA A 28 15.93 33.47 -8.76
CA ALA A 28 16.35 34.86 -8.93
C ALA A 28 16.31 35.71 -7.64
N ASP A 29 15.47 35.33 -6.66
CA ASP A 29 15.36 36.00 -5.35
C ASP A 29 16.50 35.59 -4.40
N PHE A 30 17.29 34.56 -4.77
CA PHE A 30 18.40 34.00 -3.99
C PHE A 30 19.76 34.25 -4.65
N GLN A 31 20.11 35.53 -4.82
CA GLN A 31 21.37 35.92 -5.49
C GLN A 31 22.64 35.41 -4.78
N ASP A 32 22.58 35.21 -3.46
CA ASP A 32 23.72 34.81 -2.62
C ASP A 32 23.62 33.36 -2.11
N TRP A 33 23.13 32.43 -2.94
CA TRP A 33 23.04 30.99 -2.60
C TRP A 33 24.33 30.39 -2.00
N PRO A 34 25.55 30.71 -2.49
CA PRO A 34 26.78 30.23 -1.87
C PRO A 34 26.95 30.64 -0.41
N LYS A 35 26.56 31.87 -0.04
CA LYS A 35 26.62 32.34 1.36
C LYS A 35 25.61 31.62 2.24
N PHE A 36 24.43 31.30 1.70
CA PHE A 36 23.46 30.48 2.42
C PHE A 36 24.04 29.10 2.75
N ILE A 37 24.69 28.43 1.78
CA ILE A 37 25.32 27.12 2.01
C ILE A 37 26.41 27.21 3.09
N GLU A 38 27.22 28.27 3.05
CA GLU A 38 28.26 28.50 4.06
C GLU A 38 27.67 28.70 5.46
N ALA A 39 26.69 29.60 5.61
CA ALA A 39 26.00 29.84 6.87
C ALA A 39 25.31 28.57 7.41
N PHE A 40 24.70 27.78 6.51
CA PHE A 40 24.08 26.49 6.86
C PHE A 40 25.11 25.48 7.36
N ALA A 41 26.23 25.33 6.64
CA ALA A 41 27.32 24.43 7.03
C ALA A 41 27.95 24.82 8.37
N GLN A 42 28.02 26.12 8.68
CA GLN A 42 28.53 26.65 9.94
C GLN A 42 27.49 26.67 11.07
N GLN A 43 26.23 26.30 10.81
CA GLN A 43 25.12 26.39 11.75
C GLN A 43 24.88 27.83 12.29
N ASP A 44 25.18 28.85 11.49
CA ASP A 44 25.00 30.25 11.86
C ASP A 44 23.53 30.69 11.70
N ILE A 45 22.74 30.47 12.75
CA ILE A 45 21.31 30.75 12.78
C ILE A 45 21.00 32.23 12.52
N GLU A 46 21.84 33.16 12.99
CA GLU A 46 21.58 34.59 12.83
C GLU A 46 21.76 35.02 11.38
N SER A 47 22.80 34.55 10.70
CA SER A 47 22.95 34.77 9.26
C SER A 47 21.85 34.08 8.46
N LEU A 48 21.43 32.87 8.85
CA LEU A 48 20.37 32.12 8.15
C LEU A 48 19.01 32.84 8.15
N LYS A 49 18.66 33.55 9.24
CA LYS A 49 17.42 34.34 9.33
C LYS A 49 17.34 35.52 8.35
N ALA A 50 18.49 35.98 7.84
CA ALA A 50 18.55 37.10 6.91
C ALA A 50 18.29 36.70 5.45
N PHE A 51 18.32 35.41 5.12
CA PHE A 51 17.97 34.91 3.79
C PHE A 51 16.44 34.84 3.62
N PRO A 52 15.91 35.02 2.40
CA PRO A 52 14.48 34.84 2.16
C PRO A 52 14.03 33.42 2.53
N SER A 53 12.79 33.28 3.01
CA SER A 53 12.18 31.97 3.20
C SER A 53 11.90 31.32 1.85
N PHE A 54 12.19 30.02 1.70
CA PHE A 54 11.95 29.28 0.47
C PHE A 54 11.37 27.88 0.67
N LEU A 55 11.17 27.43 1.91
CA LEU A 55 10.72 26.06 2.16
C LEU A 55 9.33 25.80 1.55
N GLU A 56 8.46 26.81 1.54
CA GLU A 56 7.15 26.77 0.90
C GLU A 56 7.22 26.84 -0.64
N ASP A 57 8.35 27.28 -1.19
CA ASP A 57 8.59 27.36 -2.64
C ASP A 57 9.33 26.12 -3.19
N LEU A 58 9.61 25.11 -2.34
CA LEU A 58 10.22 23.86 -2.78
C LEU A 58 9.28 23.07 -3.68
N VAL A 59 9.80 22.69 -4.85
CA VAL A 59 9.17 21.75 -5.77
C VAL A 59 9.93 20.44 -5.73
N TRP A 60 9.20 19.33 -5.74
CA TRP A 60 9.80 18.00 -5.80
C TRP A 60 9.92 17.55 -7.25
N GLU A 61 11.15 17.30 -7.67
CA GLU A 61 11.45 16.79 -9.00
C GLU A 61 11.89 15.33 -8.93
N ARG A 62 11.49 14.55 -9.92
CA ARG A 62 11.93 13.16 -10.09
C ARG A 62 13.20 13.13 -10.90
N GLU A 63 14.23 12.49 -10.37
CA GLU A 63 15.50 12.24 -11.05
C GLU A 63 15.74 10.73 -11.12
N TYR A 64 16.16 10.23 -12.28
CA TYR A 64 16.47 8.81 -12.45
C TYR A 64 17.98 8.64 -12.57
N ARG A 65 18.59 7.96 -11.59
CA ARG A 65 20.05 7.79 -11.52
C ARG A 65 20.43 6.34 -11.77
N PRO A 66 21.50 6.06 -12.54
CA PRO A 66 21.96 4.70 -12.74
C PRO A 66 22.38 4.08 -11.40
N ILE A 67 21.99 2.84 -11.16
CA ILE A 67 22.25 2.15 -9.90
C ILE A 67 23.68 1.63 -9.85
N GLU A 68 24.40 1.89 -8.75
CA GLU A 68 25.70 1.29 -8.52
C GLU A 68 25.58 -0.23 -8.32
N THR A 69 26.26 -0.96 -9.20
CA THR A 69 25.94 -2.37 -9.41
C THR A 69 26.46 -3.34 -8.35
N LYS A 70 27.38 -2.91 -7.47
CA LYS A 70 28.03 -3.78 -6.48
C LYS A 70 27.16 -4.01 -5.23
N THR A 71 26.27 -3.09 -4.92
CA THR A 71 25.45 -3.11 -3.70
C THR A 71 23.99 -3.47 -3.97
N PHE A 72 23.60 -3.64 -5.24
CA PHE A 72 22.22 -3.90 -5.65
C PHE A 72 21.84 -5.38 -5.50
N PRO A 73 20.98 -5.75 -4.52
CA PRO A 73 20.64 -7.15 -4.29
C PRO A 73 19.91 -7.75 -5.48
N PHE A 74 20.09 -9.06 -5.74
CA PHE A 74 19.41 -9.78 -6.81
C PHE A 74 19.52 -9.13 -8.21
N ARG A 75 20.58 -8.35 -8.47
CA ARG A 75 20.76 -7.56 -9.70
C ARG A 75 20.43 -8.33 -10.98
N ARG A 76 20.93 -9.56 -11.12
CA ARG A 76 20.70 -10.37 -12.34
C ARG A 76 19.22 -10.68 -12.53
N THR A 77 18.53 -11.06 -11.47
CA THR A 77 17.10 -11.35 -11.47
C THR A 77 16.29 -10.11 -11.82
N VAL A 78 16.61 -8.97 -11.19
CA VAL A 78 15.94 -7.70 -11.45
C VAL A 78 16.17 -7.24 -12.89
N ALA A 79 17.41 -7.34 -13.39
CA ALA A 79 17.73 -7.00 -14.78
C ALA A 79 16.97 -7.88 -15.78
N GLU A 80 16.84 -9.17 -15.51
CA GLU A 80 16.07 -10.09 -16.36
C GLU A 80 14.57 -9.76 -16.34
N PHE A 81 14.01 -9.53 -15.15
CA PHE A 81 12.62 -9.10 -14.99
C PHE A 81 12.31 -7.84 -15.81
N LEU A 82 13.18 -6.83 -15.72
CA LEU A 82 13.03 -5.55 -16.42
C LEU A 82 13.12 -5.63 -17.95
N LYS A 83 13.60 -6.74 -18.52
CA LYS A 83 13.56 -6.94 -19.99
C LYS A 83 12.13 -7.10 -20.51
N ASN A 84 11.22 -7.57 -19.66
CA ASN A 84 9.80 -7.74 -19.99
C ASN A 84 8.97 -6.50 -19.66
N ILE A 85 9.63 -5.42 -19.23
CA ILE A 85 9.03 -4.12 -18.95
C ILE A 85 9.52 -3.15 -20.04
N ASP A 86 8.60 -2.33 -20.53
CA ASP A 86 8.87 -1.29 -21.50
C ASP A 86 9.87 -0.28 -20.93
N GLU A 87 10.64 0.35 -21.82
CA GLU A 87 11.65 1.31 -21.37
C GLU A 87 11.01 2.50 -20.67
N GLU A 88 11.70 3.00 -19.65
CA GLU A 88 11.27 4.11 -18.81
C GLU A 88 10.01 3.89 -17.97
N VAL A 89 9.38 2.71 -18.03
CA VAL A 89 8.28 2.36 -17.13
C VAL A 89 8.81 2.03 -15.73
N LEU A 90 8.36 2.80 -14.74
CA LEU A 90 8.74 2.63 -13.34
C LEU A 90 8.07 1.43 -12.68
N VAL A 91 8.84 0.57 -12.02
CA VAL A 91 8.33 -0.56 -11.25
C VAL A 91 8.85 -0.53 -9.81
N PRO A 92 8.03 -0.94 -8.82
CA PRO A 92 8.50 -1.09 -7.46
C PRO A 92 9.46 -2.27 -7.35
N TYR A 93 10.54 -2.03 -6.62
CA TYR A 93 11.52 -3.02 -6.18
C TYR A 93 11.55 -3.06 -4.65
N ASN A 94 10.80 -3.99 -4.08
CA ASN A 94 10.66 -4.17 -2.65
C ASN A 94 11.88 -4.92 -2.08
N VAL A 95 13.03 -4.22 -1.95
CA VAL A 95 14.30 -4.79 -1.46
C VAL A 95 14.12 -5.53 -0.13
N GLY A 96 13.37 -4.93 0.80
CA GLY A 96 13.09 -5.53 2.11
C GLY A 96 12.35 -6.86 2.01
N ALA A 97 11.34 -6.94 1.12
CA ALA A 97 10.60 -8.18 0.88
C ALA A 97 11.50 -9.27 0.27
N CYS A 98 12.35 -8.91 -0.70
CA CYS A 98 13.32 -9.85 -1.29
C CYS A 98 14.28 -10.43 -0.24
N GLN A 99 14.80 -9.59 0.65
CA GLN A 99 15.66 -10.04 1.74
C GLN A 99 14.89 -10.88 2.76
N SER A 100 13.62 -10.55 3.02
CA SER A 100 12.76 -11.33 3.91
C SER A 100 12.51 -12.73 3.37
N ILE A 101 12.29 -12.89 2.05
CA ILE A 101 12.17 -14.21 1.41
C ILE A 101 13.47 -15.02 1.58
N LYS A 102 14.62 -14.39 1.34
CA LYS A 102 15.94 -15.02 1.53
C LYS A 102 16.14 -15.48 2.96
N GLU A 103 15.81 -14.63 3.92
CA GLU A 103 16.00 -14.90 5.34
C GLU A 103 15.02 -15.95 5.86
N ALA A 104 13.75 -15.88 5.43
CA ALA A 104 12.75 -16.91 5.71
C ALA A 104 13.22 -18.27 5.17
N LYS A 105 13.71 -18.37 3.93
CA LYS A 105 14.30 -19.61 3.41
C LYS A 105 15.43 -20.13 4.31
N ARG A 106 16.31 -19.25 4.79
CA ARG A 106 17.45 -19.60 5.66
C ARG A 106 17.00 -20.13 7.03
N LEU A 107 15.92 -19.57 7.57
CA LEU A 107 15.42 -19.84 8.91
C LEU A 107 14.42 -21.00 8.99
N LEU A 108 13.70 -21.30 7.92
CA LEU A 108 12.71 -22.39 7.90
C LEU A 108 13.40 -23.75 8.13
N ALA A 109 13.03 -24.39 9.24
CA ALA A 109 13.43 -25.76 9.51
C ALA A 109 12.83 -26.72 8.46
N PRO A 110 13.46 -27.89 8.20
CA PRO A 110 12.96 -28.85 7.21
C PRO A 110 11.49 -29.27 7.41
N ASN A 111 10.97 -29.26 8.64
CA ASN A 111 9.59 -29.63 8.96
C ASN A 111 8.69 -28.42 9.28
N ALA A 112 9.13 -27.20 9.00
CA ALA A 112 8.30 -26.02 9.18
C ALA A 112 7.10 -26.06 8.23
N ILE A 113 5.97 -25.53 8.69
CA ILE A 113 4.73 -25.42 7.89
C ILE A 113 4.98 -24.54 6.66
N GLY A 114 5.78 -23.49 6.81
CA GLY A 114 6.18 -22.60 5.72
C GLY A 114 6.29 -21.16 6.19
N PHE A 115 6.52 -20.26 5.23
CA PHE A 115 6.47 -18.82 5.39
C PHE A 115 5.23 -18.29 4.68
N SER A 116 4.48 -17.41 5.36
CA SER A 116 3.32 -16.71 4.82
C SER A 116 3.51 -15.22 5.00
N SER A 117 3.18 -14.46 3.97
CA SER A 117 3.20 -12.99 3.96
C SER A 117 1.94 -12.48 3.28
N PHE A 118 1.43 -11.36 3.80
CA PHE A 118 0.26 -10.66 3.27
C PHE A 118 0.66 -9.21 3.02
N ASP A 119 0.42 -8.72 1.81
CA ASP A 119 0.66 -7.31 1.49
C ASP A 119 -0.17 -6.87 0.28
N ALA A 120 -0.36 -5.57 0.12
CA ALA A 120 -1.04 -5.00 -1.04
C ALA A 120 -0.07 -4.95 -2.22
N GLY A 121 -0.48 -5.47 -3.36
CA GLY A 121 0.42 -5.55 -4.51
C GLY A 121 -0.25 -6.07 -5.76
N THR A 122 0.58 -6.42 -6.74
CA THR A 122 0.11 -7.02 -7.98
C THR A 122 1.00 -8.16 -8.43
N VAL A 123 0.36 -9.15 -9.05
CA VAL A 123 0.99 -10.22 -9.83
C VAL A 123 0.85 -10.00 -11.33
N ASP A 124 0.09 -8.99 -11.76
CA ASP A 124 -0.25 -8.80 -13.17
C ASP A 124 0.86 -7.99 -13.88
N PRO A 125 1.60 -8.60 -14.84
CA PRO A 125 2.63 -7.90 -15.58
C PRO A 125 2.07 -6.72 -16.40
N ARG A 126 0.78 -6.74 -16.77
CA ARG A 126 0.15 -5.63 -17.50
C ARG A 126 0.04 -4.39 -16.63
N VAL A 127 -0.32 -4.55 -15.35
CA VAL A 127 -0.34 -3.46 -14.37
C VAL A 127 1.08 -2.93 -14.15
N LEU A 128 2.06 -3.84 -14.00
CA LEU A 128 3.45 -3.45 -13.82
C LEU A 128 4.04 -2.74 -15.03
N ASN A 129 3.52 -2.97 -16.23
CA ASN A 129 4.00 -2.35 -17.46
C ASN A 129 3.22 -1.09 -17.89
N ASP A 130 2.10 -0.76 -17.23
CA ASP A 130 1.27 0.39 -17.58
C ASP A 130 1.91 1.72 -17.08
N PRO A 131 2.37 2.65 -17.93
CA PRO A 131 3.00 3.89 -17.45
C PRO A 131 2.10 4.73 -16.53
N ASP A 132 0.77 4.60 -16.65
CA ASP A 132 -0.23 5.33 -15.88
C ASP A 132 -0.84 4.48 -14.76
N LYS A 133 -0.21 3.34 -14.42
CA LYS A 133 -0.70 2.42 -13.38
C LYS A 133 -1.07 3.20 -12.11
N PRO A 134 -2.13 2.79 -11.39
CA PRO A 134 -2.97 3.64 -10.51
C PRO A 134 -2.27 4.30 -9.32
N CYS A 135 -0.96 4.11 -9.17
CA CYS A 135 -0.13 4.57 -8.07
C CYS A 135 0.80 5.76 -8.44
N TYR A 136 0.59 6.44 -9.58
CA TYR A 136 1.53 7.41 -10.20
C TYR A 136 1.55 8.84 -9.63
N THR A 137 0.79 9.17 -8.59
CA THR A 137 0.65 10.59 -8.18
C THR A 137 1.92 11.16 -7.52
N VAL A 138 2.27 12.38 -7.92
CA VAL A 138 3.50 13.12 -7.57
C VAL A 138 3.58 13.51 -6.09
N GLN A 139 2.47 13.45 -5.37
CA GLN A 139 2.39 13.79 -3.95
C GLN A 139 2.85 12.65 -3.03
N GLY A 140 3.39 11.56 -3.59
CA GLY A 140 3.98 10.48 -2.83
C GLY A 140 2.93 9.64 -2.11
N GLY A 141 2.94 8.34 -2.39
CA GLY A 141 2.34 7.41 -1.42
C GLY A 141 1.52 6.26 -1.98
N GLN A 142 1.70 5.84 -3.23
CA GLN A 142 1.04 4.60 -3.69
C GLN A 142 2.01 3.61 -4.32
N PHE A 143 3.08 4.04 -5.00
CA PHE A 143 4.06 3.09 -5.53
C PHE A 143 4.95 2.43 -4.48
N SER A 144 5.36 3.17 -3.45
CA SER A 144 6.22 2.66 -2.38
C SER A 144 5.54 1.58 -1.54
N PHE A 145 4.21 1.48 -1.60
CA PHE A 145 3.41 0.49 -0.88
C PHE A 145 2.96 -0.68 -1.74
N MET A 146 3.05 -0.61 -3.07
CA MET A 146 2.70 -1.74 -3.92
C MET A 146 3.84 -2.77 -3.92
N VAL A 147 3.54 -3.99 -3.48
CA VAL A 147 4.45 -5.11 -3.61
C VAL A 147 4.41 -5.67 -5.03
N ASN A 148 5.57 -5.75 -5.67
CA ASN A 148 5.76 -6.40 -6.96
C ASN A 148 5.87 -7.92 -6.76
N PHE A 149 4.73 -8.59 -6.60
CA PHE A 149 4.71 -10.03 -6.35
C PHE A 149 5.27 -10.85 -7.51
N GLN A 150 5.19 -10.35 -8.74
CA GLN A 150 5.82 -10.97 -9.91
C GLN A 150 7.35 -11.04 -9.74
N LEU A 151 7.98 -9.92 -9.39
CA LEU A 151 9.41 -9.89 -9.10
C LEU A 151 9.77 -10.69 -7.83
N MET A 152 8.90 -10.69 -6.80
CA MET A 152 9.11 -11.56 -5.62
C MET A 152 9.14 -13.03 -6.02
N GLN A 153 8.30 -13.44 -6.98
CA GLN A 153 8.29 -14.81 -7.50
C GLN A 153 9.56 -15.15 -8.27
N ASP A 154 10.09 -14.21 -9.08
CA ASP A 154 11.39 -14.36 -9.74
C ASP A 154 12.54 -14.48 -8.73
N VAL A 155 12.51 -13.68 -7.66
CA VAL A 155 13.49 -13.75 -6.56
C VAL A 155 13.38 -15.07 -5.79
N ALA A 156 12.16 -15.53 -5.50
CA ALA A 156 11.94 -16.82 -4.87
C ALA A 156 12.50 -17.97 -5.73
N ARG A 157 12.26 -17.95 -7.05
CA ARG A 157 12.85 -18.91 -8.00
C ARG A 157 14.37 -18.84 -8.05
N HIS A 158 14.94 -17.64 -8.06
CA HIS A 158 16.40 -17.43 -7.97
C HIS A 158 16.99 -18.04 -6.68
N LEU A 159 16.21 -18.03 -5.60
CA LEU A 159 16.56 -18.64 -4.33
C LEU A 159 16.15 -20.12 -4.25
N ASP A 160 15.91 -20.83 -5.36
CA ASP A 160 15.49 -22.24 -5.39
C ASP A 160 14.23 -22.56 -4.57
N ILE A 161 13.36 -21.58 -4.33
CA ILE A 161 12.04 -21.80 -3.73
C ILE A 161 11.10 -22.18 -4.87
N ARG A 162 10.80 -23.49 -4.98
CA ARG A 162 10.00 -24.05 -6.08
C ARG A 162 8.53 -24.24 -5.72
N THR A 163 8.24 -24.49 -4.44
CA THR A 163 6.88 -24.58 -3.91
C THR A 163 6.50 -23.25 -3.29
N GLY A 164 5.79 -22.44 -4.06
CA GLY A 164 5.22 -21.20 -3.59
C GLY A 164 3.86 -20.94 -4.24
N MET A 165 2.96 -20.39 -3.46
CA MET A 165 1.65 -19.96 -3.91
C MET A 165 1.59 -18.45 -3.77
N ILE A 166 1.11 -17.80 -4.82
CA ILE A 166 0.71 -16.40 -4.78
C ILE A 166 -0.75 -16.37 -5.21
N GLU A 167 -1.62 -15.89 -4.34
CA GLU A 167 -3.07 -15.88 -4.52
C GLU A 167 -3.66 -14.62 -3.87
N SER A 168 -4.88 -14.22 -4.24
CA SER A 168 -5.56 -13.15 -3.51
C SER A 168 -5.76 -13.57 -2.05
N GLN A 169 -5.57 -12.63 -1.13
CA GLN A 169 -5.85 -12.86 0.29
C GLN A 169 -7.33 -13.24 0.49
N ARG A 170 -8.24 -12.73 -0.35
CA ARG A 170 -9.65 -13.12 -0.37
C ARG A 170 -9.83 -14.61 -0.63
N ASP A 171 -9.16 -15.14 -1.64
CA ASP A 171 -9.24 -16.57 -2.01
C ASP A 171 -8.64 -17.45 -0.90
N PHE A 172 -7.50 -17.03 -0.35
CA PHE A 172 -6.86 -17.73 0.78
C PHE A 172 -7.79 -17.80 2.01
N VAL A 173 -8.36 -16.67 2.43
CA VAL A 173 -9.24 -16.59 3.59
C VAL A 173 -10.53 -17.37 3.32
N GLY A 174 -11.13 -17.20 2.14
CA GLY A 174 -12.35 -17.90 1.75
C GLY A 174 -12.18 -19.42 1.74
N ARG A 175 -11.05 -19.92 1.19
CA ARG A 175 -10.71 -21.35 1.24
C ARG A 175 -10.50 -21.83 2.67
N SER A 176 -9.81 -21.05 3.50
CA SER A 176 -9.53 -21.39 4.90
C SER A 176 -10.81 -21.47 5.76
N LEU A 177 -11.80 -20.64 5.46
CA LEU A 177 -13.09 -20.60 6.15
C LEU A 177 -14.18 -21.44 5.45
N SER A 178 -13.88 -22.00 4.28
CA SER A 178 -14.84 -22.73 3.43
C SER A 178 -16.11 -21.92 3.11
N THR A 179 -15.95 -20.61 2.84
CA THR A 179 -17.05 -19.69 2.51
C THR A 179 -16.56 -18.53 1.64
N THR A 180 -17.47 -17.85 0.96
CA THR A 180 -17.16 -16.56 0.34
C THR A 180 -16.90 -15.53 1.43
N VAL A 181 -15.90 -14.68 1.20
CA VAL A 181 -15.58 -13.55 2.07
C VAL A 181 -15.43 -12.27 1.26
N LEU A 182 -15.59 -11.14 1.94
CA LEU A 182 -15.41 -9.80 1.40
C LEU A 182 -14.67 -8.93 2.41
N SER A 183 -13.72 -8.11 1.95
CA SER A 183 -13.07 -7.13 2.83
C SER A 183 -14.02 -5.97 3.13
N VAL A 184 -13.81 -5.24 4.24
CA VAL A 184 -14.59 -4.01 4.49
C VAL A 184 -14.33 -2.96 3.40
N MET A 185 -13.10 -2.88 2.88
CA MET A 185 -12.77 -1.99 1.74
C MET A 185 -13.61 -2.32 0.50
N ASP A 186 -13.72 -3.60 0.11
CA ASP A 186 -14.54 -3.99 -1.04
C ASP A 186 -16.03 -3.74 -0.78
N LEU A 187 -16.48 -3.95 0.46
CA LEU A 187 -17.84 -3.60 0.85
C LEU A 187 -18.07 -2.09 0.68
N LEU A 188 -17.17 -1.24 1.19
CA LEU A 188 -17.23 0.22 1.01
C LEU A 188 -17.25 0.61 -0.47
N ALA A 189 -16.43 -0.04 -1.30
CA ALA A 189 -16.39 0.19 -2.74
C ALA A 189 -17.67 -0.23 -3.47
N SER A 190 -18.47 -1.14 -2.89
CA SER A 190 -19.79 -1.51 -3.43
C SER A 190 -20.89 -0.48 -3.15
N HIS A 191 -20.62 0.55 -2.35
CA HIS A 191 -21.61 1.58 -2.04
C HIS A 191 -21.95 2.37 -3.34
N PRO A 192 -23.24 2.46 -3.75
CA PRO A 192 -23.61 2.98 -5.06
C PRO A 192 -23.38 4.50 -5.22
N SER A 193 -23.35 5.23 -4.11
CA SER A 193 -23.12 6.68 -4.11
C SER A 193 -22.37 7.07 -2.82
N PRO A 194 -21.07 6.74 -2.70
CA PRO A 194 -20.31 7.08 -1.51
C PRO A 194 -20.22 8.61 -1.36
N PRO A 195 -20.08 9.14 -0.13
CA PRO A 195 -19.96 10.57 0.08
C PRO A 195 -18.78 11.16 -0.70
N GLU A 196 -19.07 12.12 -1.57
CA GLU A 196 -18.06 12.87 -2.31
C GLU A 196 -17.70 14.19 -1.60
N GLY A 197 -16.51 14.71 -1.90
CA GLY A 197 -16.03 16.00 -1.41
C GLY A 197 -15.15 15.87 -0.16
N GLN A 198 -15.65 16.32 1.00
CA GLN A 198 -14.82 16.43 2.21
C GLN A 198 -14.52 15.05 2.81
N ALA A 199 -13.23 14.74 2.99
CA ALA A 199 -12.75 13.44 3.45
C ALA A 199 -13.45 12.91 4.72
N TRP A 200 -13.78 13.79 5.68
CA TRP A 200 -14.45 13.38 6.93
C TRP A 200 -15.84 12.74 6.71
N LYS A 201 -16.52 13.02 5.60
CA LYS A 201 -17.80 12.36 5.28
C LYS A 201 -17.59 10.89 4.95
N LEU A 202 -16.48 10.56 4.31
CA LEU A 202 -16.09 9.18 4.07
C LEU A 202 -15.72 8.49 5.39
N ASP A 203 -14.95 9.16 6.26
CA ASP A 203 -14.66 8.67 7.62
C ASP A 203 -15.94 8.31 8.38
N ALA A 204 -16.95 9.19 8.31
CA ALA A 204 -18.25 8.95 8.93
C ALA A 204 -18.99 7.73 8.35
N LEU A 205 -18.96 7.54 7.03
CA LEU A 205 -19.53 6.34 6.38
C LEU A 205 -18.78 5.08 6.84
N VAL A 206 -17.46 5.10 6.87
CA VAL A 206 -16.63 3.96 7.31
C VAL A 206 -16.98 3.57 8.74
N LEU A 207 -16.99 4.53 9.67
CA LEU A 207 -17.28 4.26 11.08
C LEU A 207 -18.70 3.74 11.31
N ARG A 208 -19.70 4.28 10.61
CA ARG A 208 -21.08 3.77 10.69
C ARG A 208 -21.23 2.38 10.07
N THR A 209 -20.47 2.09 9.02
CA THR A 209 -20.41 0.76 8.41
C THR A 209 -19.81 -0.23 9.42
N LEU A 210 -18.70 0.11 10.06
CA LEU A 210 -18.12 -0.71 11.13
C LEU A 210 -19.09 -0.93 12.29
N GLU A 211 -19.84 0.09 12.70
CA GLU A 211 -20.88 -0.04 13.72
C GLU A 211 -21.97 -1.06 13.31
N ALA A 212 -22.44 -0.99 12.06
CA ALA A 212 -23.43 -1.93 11.53
C ALA A 212 -22.88 -3.37 11.49
N LEU A 213 -21.65 -3.55 11.00
CA LEU A 213 -20.98 -4.86 10.95
C LEU A 213 -20.73 -5.43 12.35
N ASN A 214 -20.38 -4.59 13.33
CA ASN A 214 -20.11 -5.00 14.71
C ASN A 214 -21.33 -5.51 15.46
N ARG A 215 -22.54 -5.43 14.88
CA ARG A 215 -23.73 -6.10 15.43
C ARG A 215 -23.72 -7.60 15.14
N THR A 216 -23.03 -8.03 14.09
CA THR A 216 -23.06 -9.42 13.60
C THR A 216 -21.70 -10.09 13.70
N TYR A 217 -20.63 -9.34 13.43
CA TYR A 217 -19.25 -9.79 13.49
C TYR A 217 -18.72 -9.85 14.92
N ARG A 218 -17.88 -10.86 15.21
CA ARG A 218 -17.16 -10.99 16.47
C ARG A 218 -15.73 -11.47 16.22
N SER A 219 -14.75 -10.59 16.40
CA SER A 219 -13.34 -10.93 16.35
C SER A 219 -12.96 -11.84 17.53
N PRO A 220 -12.22 -12.94 17.28
CA PRO A 220 -11.63 -13.75 18.36
C PRO A 220 -10.48 -13.03 19.08
N TYR A 221 -9.95 -11.95 18.48
CA TYR A 221 -8.89 -11.13 19.05
C TYR A 221 -9.47 -9.86 19.65
N GLN A 222 -8.94 -9.46 20.81
CA GLN A 222 -9.34 -8.24 21.48
C GLN A 222 -8.47 -7.07 21.00
N ARG A 223 -9.06 -6.15 20.23
CA ARG A 223 -8.42 -4.92 19.75
C ARG A 223 -9.48 -3.83 19.56
N HIS A 224 -9.28 -2.68 20.20
CA HIS A 224 -10.02 -1.48 19.82
C HIS A 224 -9.42 -0.94 18.52
N ILE A 225 -10.28 -0.60 17.56
CA ILE A 225 -9.83 -0.01 16.31
C ILE A 225 -9.20 1.36 16.57
N GLU A 226 -8.04 1.59 15.98
CA GLU A 226 -7.40 2.90 15.92
C GLU A 226 -7.81 3.54 14.59
N PHE A 227 -8.72 4.50 14.64
CA PHE A 227 -9.23 5.18 13.44
C PHE A 227 -8.87 6.67 13.48
N PRO A 228 -7.89 7.13 12.70
CA PRO A 228 -7.51 8.55 12.66
C PRO A 228 -8.56 9.33 11.88
N LEU A 229 -9.23 10.29 12.53
CA LEU A 229 -10.17 11.18 11.86
C LEU A 229 -9.44 12.26 11.07
N SER A 230 -9.89 12.52 9.84
CA SER A 230 -9.36 13.59 8.99
C SER A 230 -9.28 14.92 9.72
N GLU A 231 -8.20 15.67 9.53
CA GLU A 231 -8.01 17.02 10.10
C GLU A 231 -9.13 17.99 9.68
N SER A 232 -9.70 17.79 8.49
CA SER A 232 -10.81 18.59 7.95
C SER A 232 -12.17 18.35 8.63
N THR A 233 -12.25 17.45 9.61
CA THR A 233 -13.49 17.15 10.34
C THR A 233 -13.93 18.35 11.20
N PRO A 234 -15.14 18.90 10.99
CA PRO A 234 -15.68 19.99 11.82
C PRO A 234 -15.78 19.59 13.30
N ALA A 235 -15.55 20.53 14.23
CA ALA A 235 -15.47 20.24 15.66
C ALA A 235 -16.68 19.48 16.23
N HIS A 236 -17.90 19.86 15.81
CA HIS A 236 -19.13 19.17 16.23
C HIS A 236 -19.16 17.71 15.75
N GLU A 237 -18.84 17.48 14.48
CA GLU A 237 -18.79 16.13 13.87
C GLU A 237 -17.67 15.30 14.48
N ARG A 238 -16.50 15.90 14.72
CA ARG A 238 -15.34 15.25 15.33
C ARG A 238 -15.71 14.65 16.69
N ALA A 239 -16.33 15.43 17.57
CA ALA A 239 -16.75 14.93 18.88
C ALA A 239 -17.80 13.80 18.80
N ALA A 240 -18.63 13.76 17.75
CA ALA A 240 -19.56 12.65 17.52
C ALA A 240 -18.83 11.40 17.01
N LEU A 241 -17.92 11.55 16.05
CA LEU A 241 -17.15 10.45 15.48
C LEU A 241 -16.15 9.86 16.48
N GLU A 242 -15.48 10.68 17.30
CA GLU A 242 -14.60 10.19 18.37
C GLU A 242 -15.35 9.33 19.39
N ARG A 243 -16.57 9.74 19.77
CA ARG A 243 -17.44 8.93 20.63
C ARG A 243 -17.86 7.62 19.96
N LEU A 244 -18.11 7.65 18.65
CA LEU A 244 -18.41 6.44 17.89
C LEU A 244 -17.21 5.49 17.86
N VAL A 245 -15.99 5.99 17.57
CA VAL A 245 -14.76 5.18 17.63
C VAL A 245 -14.59 4.52 18.99
N GLN A 246 -14.78 5.29 20.07
CA GLN A 246 -14.68 4.79 21.45
C GLN A 246 -15.77 3.77 21.82
N SER A 247 -16.94 3.82 21.17
CA SER A 247 -18.05 2.88 21.45
C SER A 247 -17.94 1.57 20.66
N LEU A 248 -17.11 1.51 19.62
CA LEU A 248 -16.89 0.27 18.87
C LEU A 248 -16.31 -0.80 19.78
N PRO A 249 -16.89 -2.02 19.81
CA PRO A 249 -16.47 -3.05 20.73
C PRO A 249 -15.04 -3.53 20.43
N PRO A 250 -14.27 -3.93 21.44
CA PRO A 250 -12.92 -4.48 21.24
C PRO A 250 -12.91 -5.86 20.55
N HIS A 251 -14.06 -6.51 20.46
CA HIS A 251 -14.25 -7.73 19.68
C HIS A 251 -14.99 -7.44 18.35
N GLY A 252 -15.01 -6.18 17.92
CA GLY A 252 -15.53 -5.78 16.62
C GLY A 252 -14.53 -6.05 15.50
N VAL A 253 -14.89 -5.58 14.31
CA VAL A 253 -14.05 -5.53 13.13
C VAL A 253 -12.78 -4.74 13.45
N PRO A 254 -11.58 -5.33 13.32
CA PRO A 254 -10.35 -4.75 13.84
C PRO A 254 -9.73 -3.64 12.96
N ASP A 255 -10.04 -3.63 11.66
CA ASP A 255 -9.59 -2.65 10.67
C ASP A 255 -10.44 -2.74 9.38
N THR A 256 -10.19 -1.88 8.40
CA THR A 256 -10.92 -1.87 7.13
C THR A 256 -10.44 -2.93 6.12
N ILE A 257 -9.35 -3.63 6.40
CA ILE A 257 -8.83 -4.71 5.52
C ILE A 257 -9.30 -6.09 5.98
N ALA A 258 -9.98 -6.16 7.14
CA ALA A 258 -10.58 -7.36 7.69
C ALA A 258 -11.61 -7.95 6.72
N TYR A 259 -11.59 -9.29 6.64
CA TYR A 259 -12.54 -10.06 5.84
C TYR A 259 -13.72 -10.49 6.70
N LEU A 260 -14.92 -10.31 6.16
CA LEU A 260 -16.17 -10.81 6.72
C LEU A 260 -16.70 -11.94 5.84
N THR A 261 -17.31 -12.93 6.49
CA THR A 261 -18.02 -13.98 5.78
C THR A 261 -19.29 -13.44 5.13
N GLU A 262 -19.70 -14.06 4.03
CA GLU A 262 -20.97 -13.76 3.36
C GLU A 262 -22.16 -13.78 4.34
N ALA A 263 -22.20 -14.75 5.26
CA ALA A 263 -23.26 -14.85 6.27
C ALA A 263 -23.29 -13.65 7.24
N GLU A 264 -22.13 -13.14 7.67
CA GLU A 264 -22.04 -11.97 8.55
C GLU A 264 -22.50 -10.68 7.84
N ILE A 265 -22.15 -10.54 6.56
CA ILE A 265 -22.56 -9.42 5.71
C ILE A 265 -24.08 -9.43 5.53
N TRP A 266 -24.66 -10.57 5.14
CA TRP A 266 -26.11 -10.68 4.95
C TRP A 266 -26.89 -10.46 6.24
N LYS A 267 -26.34 -10.89 7.38
CA LYS A 267 -26.94 -10.62 8.69
C LYS A 267 -26.91 -9.12 9.04
N ALA A 268 -25.89 -8.38 8.60
CA ALA A 268 -25.77 -6.93 8.81
C ALA A 268 -26.53 -6.10 7.76
N MET A 269 -26.96 -6.71 6.66
CA MET A 269 -27.58 -6.02 5.52
C MET A 269 -28.72 -5.06 5.87
N PRO A 270 -29.65 -5.38 6.82
CA PRO A 270 -30.71 -4.44 7.18
C PRO A 270 -30.20 -3.11 7.77
N ASP A 271 -29.04 -3.13 8.44
CA ASP A 271 -28.42 -1.91 8.96
C ASP A 271 -27.54 -1.24 7.89
N LEU A 272 -26.88 -2.02 7.04
CA LEU A 272 -26.14 -1.48 5.88
C LEU A 272 -27.08 -0.75 4.90
N GLN A 273 -28.27 -1.28 4.62
CA GLN A 273 -29.26 -0.62 3.75
C GLN A 273 -29.69 0.76 4.28
N LYS A 274 -29.73 0.95 5.60
CA LYS A 274 -30.01 2.27 6.21
C LYS A 274 -28.90 3.29 5.94
N LEU A 275 -27.69 2.81 5.63
CA LEU A 275 -26.54 3.63 5.26
C LEU A 275 -26.46 3.90 3.75
N GLY A 276 -27.30 3.26 2.93
CA GLY A 276 -27.34 3.45 1.47
C GLY A 276 -26.70 2.33 0.66
N TYR A 277 -26.26 1.23 1.29
CA TYR A 277 -25.79 0.05 0.57
C TYR A 277 -26.93 -0.65 -0.17
N ASP A 278 -26.65 -1.09 -1.40
CA ASP A 278 -27.55 -1.89 -2.21
C ASP A 278 -27.17 -3.38 -2.16
N SER A 279 -28.17 -4.25 -1.99
CA SER A 279 -27.94 -5.68 -1.85
C SER A 279 -27.44 -6.34 -3.15
N GLU A 280 -27.89 -5.89 -4.32
CA GLU A 280 -27.39 -6.42 -5.59
C GLU A 280 -25.96 -5.95 -5.85
N GLY A 281 -25.61 -4.71 -5.49
CA GLY A 281 -24.22 -4.22 -5.51
C GLY A 281 -23.27 -5.06 -4.64
N VAL A 282 -23.66 -5.35 -3.40
CA VAL A 282 -22.86 -6.20 -2.49
C VAL A 282 -22.73 -7.63 -3.02
N LYS A 283 -23.83 -8.20 -3.53
CA LYS A 283 -23.83 -9.53 -4.16
C LYS A 283 -22.93 -9.59 -5.38
N GLY A 284 -22.96 -8.54 -6.21
CA GLY A 284 -22.04 -8.39 -7.34
C GLY A 284 -20.59 -8.42 -6.89
N MET A 285 -20.25 -7.64 -5.86
CA MET A 285 -18.89 -7.61 -5.32
C MET A 285 -18.42 -8.97 -4.76
N LEU A 286 -19.32 -9.72 -4.11
CA LEU A 286 -19.06 -11.09 -3.66
C LEU A 286 -18.75 -12.07 -4.79
N GLN A 287 -19.11 -11.75 -6.03
CA GLN A 287 -18.86 -12.59 -7.22
C GLN A 287 -17.73 -12.05 -8.11
N LEU A 288 -17.33 -10.79 -7.94
CA LEU A 288 -16.26 -10.20 -8.72
C LEU A 288 -14.91 -10.88 -8.40
N PRO A 289 -14.08 -11.12 -9.42
CA PRO A 289 -12.72 -11.59 -9.20
C PRO A 289 -11.90 -10.54 -8.43
N PRO A 290 -10.78 -10.94 -7.82
CA PRO A 290 -9.82 -10.02 -7.23
C PRO A 290 -9.40 -8.89 -8.17
N GLN A 291 -9.16 -7.70 -7.63
CA GLN A 291 -8.71 -6.54 -8.40
C GLN A 291 -7.27 -6.74 -8.91
N PRO A 292 -6.86 -6.05 -9.99
CA PRO A 292 -5.49 -6.17 -10.52
C PRO A 292 -4.40 -5.75 -9.53
N VAL A 293 -4.73 -4.83 -8.60
CA VAL A 293 -3.95 -4.51 -7.40
C VAL A 293 -4.82 -4.84 -6.20
N ASP A 294 -4.36 -5.77 -5.35
CA ASP A 294 -5.15 -6.31 -4.24
C ASP A 294 -4.23 -6.79 -3.10
N TYR A 295 -4.82 -7.05 -1.94
CA TYR A 295 -4.17 -7.77 -0.86
C TYR A 295 -3.90 -9.20 -1.30
N THR A 296 -2.62 -9.58 -1.29
CA THR A 296 -2.12 -10.83 -1.84
C THR A 296 -1.45 -11.64 -0.74
N HIS A 297 -1.73 -12.94 -0.74
CA HIS A 297 -1.06 -13.93 0.07
C HIS A 297 0.09 -14.55 -0.72
N MET A 298 1.31 -14.41 -0.21
CA MET A 298 2.48 -15.14 -0.69
C MET A 298 2.87 -16.20 0.35
N PHE A 299 2.90 -17.46 -0.08
CA PHE A 299 3.31 -18.59 0.73
C PHE A 299 4.43 -19.36 0.07
N PHE A 300 5.36 -19.89 0.87
CA PHE A 300 6.26 -20.97 0.42
C PHE A 300 6.67 -21.87 1.58
N SER A 301 7.04 -23.10 1.25
CA SER A 301 7.53 -24.10 2.20
C SER A 301 8.94 -24.55 1.85
N SER A 302 9.69 -25.02 2.85
CA SER A 302 11.01 -25.65 2.64
C SER A 302 10.90 -27.03 1.98
N ASN A 303 9.73 -27.66 2.07
CA ASN A 303 9.46 -28.96 1.46
C ASN A 303 8.70 -28.79 0.17
N GLY A 304 9.32 -29.24 -0.92
CA GLY A 304 8.61 -29.53 -2.16
C GLY A 304 7.71 -30.74 -1.98
N SER A 305 6.57 -30.59 -1.31
CA SER A 305 5.55 -31.63 -1.27
C SER A 305 4.58 -31.39 -2.42
N SER A 306 4.80 -32.20 -3.46
CA SER A 306 3.88 -32.59 -4.54
C SER A 306 2.46 -32.87 -4.07
#